data_AF-A0A3S5C289-F1
#
_entry.id   AF-A0A3S5C289-F1
#
_cell.length_a   1.000
_cell.length_b   1.000
_cell.length_c   1.000
_cell.angle_alpha   90.00
_cell.angle_beta   90.00
_cell.angle_gamma   90.00
#
_symmetry.space_group_name_H-M   'P 1'
#
loop_
_entity.id
_entity.type
_entity.pdbx_description
1 polymer ?
#
loop_
_entity_poly.entity_id
_entity_poly.type
_entity_poly.pdbx_seq_one_letter_code
_entity_poly.pdbx_strand_id
1 'polypeptide(L)'
;MKKFAWILSLVLCMGLFSGCGNKASDDGGNSNTSAAVEEKEKAPAETAKPENEEEVEAVSLSDWESLHPEWKSITAFYKESYVSKAADKLGKKEDKSGPDLLEEHAAGAHSEIASITFSGDTLTLKDDADRELAKSKYRYIKTLGKGVEHGEFAVFEAEEEVPEQFKYLALMEPHGGEGDITHFHARYAKAIDAPELEDGDWWPVFVDPDSTQDQVIHEILGEEE
;
A
#
# COMPACT_ATOMS: atom_id res chain seq x y z
N MET A 1 -25.74 -12.76 -21.71
CA MET A 1 -26.63 -11.78 -21.04
C MET A 1 -27.20 -12.41 -19.77
N LYS A 2 -26.54 -12.21 -18.63
CA LYS A 2 -27.06 -12.63 -17.31
C LYS A 2 -27.34 -11.36 -16.51
N LYS A 3 -28.60 -11.20 -16.10
CA LYS A 3 -29.10 -10.04 -15.35
C LYS A 3 -28.82 -10.27 -13.87
N PHE A 4 -28.01 -9.40 -13.25
CA PHE A 4 -27.82 -9.37 -11.81
C PHE A 4 -28.93 -8.54 -11.17
N ALA A 5 -29.69 -9.16 -10.26
CA ALA A 5 -30.69 -8.50 -9.44
C ALA A 5 -30.05 -8.06 -8.12
N TRP A 6 -30.07 -6.76 -7.86
CA TRP A 6 -29.63 -6.16 -6.60
C TRP A 6 -30.78 -6.20 -5.59
N ILE A 7 -30.51 -6.70 -4.38
CA ILE A 7 -31.42 -6.59 -3.22
C ILE A 7 -30.75 -5.69 -2.20
N LEU A 8 -31.38 -4.54 -1.97
CA LEU A 8 -31.03 -3.52 -0.99
C LEU A 8 -31.80 -3.84 0.31
N SER A 9 -31.10 -4.12 1.41
CA SER A 9 -31.71 -4.26 2.74
C SER A 9 -31.15 -3.21 3.70
N LEU A 10 -31.97 -2.19 3.94
CA LEU A 10 -31.85 -1.18 4.99
C LEU A 10 -32.40 -1.77 6.30
N VAL A 11 -31.56 -1.93 7.32
CA VAL A 11 -32.00 -2.22 8.69
C VAL A 11 -31.65 -1.03 9.57
N LEU A 12 -32.70 -0.29 9.94
CA LEU A 12 -32.71 0.84 10.86
C LEU A 12 -33.12 0.32 12.24
N CYS A 13 -32.24 0.39 13.24
CA CYS A 13 -32.62 0.18 14.64
C CYS A 13 -32.03 1.30 15.51
N MET A 14 -32.90 2.25 15.86
CA MET A 14 -32.67 3.18 16.98
C MET A 14 -32.93 2.45 18.30
N GLY A 15 -32.04 2.66 19.28
CA GLY A 15 -32.26 2.27 20.67
C GLY A 15 -31.54 3.23 21.60
N LEU A 16 -32.26 4.24 22.09
CA LEU A 16 -31.88 5.07 23.24
C LEU A 16 -32.81 4.70 24.41
N PHE A 17 -32.24 4.25 25.52
CA PHE A 17 -32.86 4.39 26.83
C PHE A 17 -31.78 4.76 27.86
N SER A 18 -31.92 5.97 28.41
CA SER A 18 -31.29 6.41 29.65
C SER A 18 -32.22 6.09 30.83
N GLY A 19 -31.66 5.61 31.94
CA GLY A 19 -32.39 5.43 33.20
C GLY A 19 -31.43 5.34 34.39
N CYS A 20 -31.25 6.46 35.09
CA CYS A 20 -30.58 6.55 36.39
C CYS A 20 -31.42 5.92 37.50
N GLY A 21 -30.77 5.32 38.50
CA GLY A 21 -31.36 5.01 39.80
C GLY A 21 -30.34 4.44 40.78
N ASN A 22 -29.88 5.27 41.72
CA ASN A 22 -29.02 4.91 42.85
C ASN A 22 -29.80 4.99 44.17
N LYS A 23 -29.71 3.95 45.02
CA LYS A 23 -29.74 3.94 46.51
C LYS A 23 -29.74 2.46 46.96
N ALA A 24 -28.70 1.96 47.60
CA ALA A 24 -28.29 2.11 49.02
C ALA A 24 -29.09 1.23 50.00
N SER A 25 -28.37 0.34 50.72
CA SER A 25 -28.43 0.01 52.17
C SER A 25 -27.49 -1.21 52.39
N ASP A 26 -26.41 -1.10 53.16
CA ASP A 26 -26.30 -1.38 54.63
C ASP A 26 -26.56 -2.86 54.96
N ASP A 27 -25.82 -3.60 55.79
CA ASP A 27 -24.90 -3.33 56.91
C ASP A 27 -24.22 -4.72 57.19
N GLY A 28 -22.91 -4.85 57.43
CA GLY A 28 -22.32 -4.84 58.77
C GLY A 28 -22.55 -6.13 59.59
N GLY A 29 -21.49 -6.89 59.90
CA GLY A 29 -21.62 -8.02 60.86
C GLY A 29 -20.42 -8.98 60.97
N ASN A 30 -19.50 -8.66 61.88
CA ASN A 30 -18.27 -9.35 62.25
C ASN A 30 -18.48 -10.57 63.19
N SER A 31 -17.68 -11.64 63.07
CA SER A 31 -17.11 -12.40 64.22
C SER A 31 -16.12 -13.50 63.82
N ASN A 32 -14.97 -13.53 64.52
CA ASN A 32 -13.88 -14.52 64.53
C ASN A 32 -14.30 -15.94 64.95
N THR A 33 -13.62 -16.99 64.43
CA THR A 33 -12.59 -17.80 65.16
C THR A 33 -12.32 -19.17 64.49
N SER A 34 -11.04 -19.39 64.13
CA SER A 34 -10.22 -20.63 64.07
C SER A 34 -10.83 -22.03 63.80
N ALA A 35 -10.36 -22.72 62.75
CA ALA A 35 -9.43 -23.88 62.84
C ALA A 35 -9.32 -24.71 61.54
N ALA A 36 -8.07 -24.97 61.14
CA ALA A 36 -7.51 -26.19 60.54
C ALA A 36 -7.95 -26.73 59.15
N VAL A 37 -6.99 -26.58 58.20
CA VAL A 37 -6.42 -27.55 57.23
C VAL A 37 -7.35 -28.28 56.25
N GLU A 38 -7.24 -27.98 54.95
CA GLU A 38 -6.73 -28.92 53.93
C GLU A 38 -6.44 -28.25 52.57
N GLU A 39 -5.52 -28.88 51.86
CA GLU A 39 -4.67 -28.46 50.76
C GLU A 39 -5.39 -28.49 49.40
N LYS A 40 -5.16 -27.47 48.55
CA LYS A 40 -5.24 -27.63 47.09
C LYS A 40 -4.38 -26.61 46.35
N GLU A 41 -3.25 -27.10 45.87
CA GLU A 41 -2.53 -26.73 44.64
C GLU A 41 -3.12 -25.55 43.85
N LYS A 42 -2.37 -24.44 43.76
CA LYS A 42 -2.65 -23.33 42.84
C LYS A 42 -1.53 -23.28 41.79
N ALA A 43 -1.90 -23.64 40.58
CA ALA A 43 -1.09 -23.52 39.36
C ALA A 43 -0.61 -22.07 39.13
N PRO A 44 0.47 -21.86 38.34
CA PRO A 44 1.07 -20.55 38.15
C PRO A 44 0.11 -19.61 37.45
N ALA A 45 0.16 -18.34 37.84
CA ALA A 45 -0.53 -17.24 37.18
C ALA A 45 -0.18 -17.22 35.69
N GLU A 46 -1.20 -17.49 34.88
CA GLU A 46 -1.21 -17.25 33.44
C GLU A 46 -0.94 -15.75 33.23
N THR A 47 0.24 -15.46 32.68
CA THR A 47 0.58 -14.14 32.15
C THR A 47 -0.49 -13.75 31.13
N ALA A 48 -1.23 -12.70 31.46
CA ALA A 48 -2.19 -12.07 30.56
C ALA A 48 -1.50 -11.79 29.21
N LYS A 49 -2.00 -12.47 28.17
CA LYS A 49 -1.76 -12.12 26.77
C LYS A 49 -2.35 -10.72 26.56
N PRO A 50 -1.65 -9.75 25.94
CA PRO A 50 -2.30 -8.53 25.52
C PRO A 50 -3.36 -8.92 24.48
N GLU A 51 -4.62 -8.63 24.80
CA GLU A 51 -5.71 -8.66 23.84
C GLU A 51 -5.56 -7.47 22.89
N ASN A 52 -5.75 -7.77 21.60
CA ASN A 52 -5.96 -6.85 20.48
C ASN A 52 -4.70 -6.32 19.78
N GLU A 53 -3.89 -7.21 19.21
CA GLU A 53 -3.31 -6.95 17.89
C GLU A 53 -4.43 -7.25 16.87
N GLU A 54 -4.93 -6.24 16.17
CA GLU A 54 -5.77 -6.47 14.99
C GLU A 54 -4.99 -7.42 14.06
N GLU A 55 -5.63 -8.50 13.64
CA GLU A 55 -5.09 -9.39 12.62
C GLU A 55 -4.99 -8.58 11.32
N VAL A 56 -3.80 -8.02 11.08
CA VAL A 56 -3.50 -7.32 9.84
C VAL A 56 -3.63 -8.36 8.73
N GLU A 57 -4.57 -8.17 7.80
CA GLU A 57 -4.65 -9.03 6.63
C GLU A 57 -3.28 -9.07 5.96
N ALA A 58 -2.78 -10.28 5.76
CA ALA A 58 -1.46 -10.50 5.18
C ALA A 58 -1.53 -10.19 3.68
N VAL A 59 -0.82 -9.14 3.25
CA VAL A 59 -0.67 -8.81 1.83
C VAL A 59 0.45 -9.66 1.23
N SER A 60 0.20 -10.21 0.04
CA SER A 60 1.12 -11.11 -0.66
C SER A 60 1.63 -10.47 -1.94
N LEU A 61 2.90 -10.68 -2.28
CA LEU A 61 3.48 -10.20 -3.55
C LEU A 61 2.84 -10.83 -4.79
N SER A 62 2.07 -11.91 -4.61
CA SER A 62 1.27 -12.53 -5.67
C SER A 62 0.25 -11.58 -6.31
N ASP A 63 -0.19 -10.54 -5.61
CA ASP A 63 -1.19 -9.61 -6.13
C ASP A 63 -0.64 -8.83 -7.33
N TRP A 64 0.64 -8.44 -7.27
CA TRP A 64 1.38 -7.86 -8.40
C TRP A 64 1.79 -8.92 -9.43
N GLU A 65 2.38 -10.05 -8.99
CA GLU A 65 2.86 -11.11 -9.89
C GLU A 65 1.75 -11.69 -10.78
N SER A 66 0.54 -11.84 -10.24
CA SER A 66 -0.59 -12.45 -10.94
C SER A 66 -1.11 -11.61 -12.11
N LEU A 67 -0.91 -10.29 -12.06
CA LEU A 67 -1.25 -9.38 -13.15
C LEU A 67 -0.12 -9.34 -14.17
N HIS A 68 1.11 -9.10 -13.71
CA HIS A 68 2.30 -9.20 -14.56
C HIS A 68 3.55 -9.50 -13.72
N PRO A 69 4.45 -10.42 -14.14
CA PRO A 69 5.65 -10.74 -13.36
C PRO A 69 6.74 -9.67 -13.43
N GLU A 70 6.70 -8.75 -14.40
CA GLU A 70 7.69 -7.68 -14.59
C GLU A 70 7.00 -6.33 -14.78
N TRP A 71 7.45 -5.29 -14.08
CA TRP A 71 6.90 -3.95 -14.21
C TRP A 71 8.00 -2.96 -14.51
N LYS A 72 7.68 -1.92 -15.29
CA LYS A 72 8.66 -0.91 -15.71
C LYS A 72 8.31 0.44 -15.13
N SER A 73 9.30 1.20 -14.69
CA SER A 73 9.10 2.59 -14.32
C SER A 73 8.54 3.37 -15.50
N ILE A 74 7.52 4.20 -15.27
CA ILE A 74 6.94 5.06 -16.31
C ILE A 74 8.01 5.99 -16.92
N THR A 75 9.05 6.33 -16.14
CA THR A 75 10.16 7.19 -16.57
C THR A 75 10.94 6.63 -17.77
N ALA A 76 10.90 5.31 -17.98
CA ALA A 76 11.49 4.67 -19.16
C ALA A 76 10.83 5.15 -20.46
N PHE A 77 9.55 5.49 -20.42
CA PHE A 77 8.77 5.86 -21.61
C PHE A 77 8.90 7.35 -21.98
N TYR A 78 9.39 8.22 -21.09
CA TYR A 78 9.55 9.66 -21.35
C TYR A 78 10.52 9.95 -22.49
N LYS A 79 11.45 9.01 -22.76
CA LYS A 79 12.44 9.11 -23.85
C LYS A 79 11.91 8.58 -25.19
N GLU A 80 10.69 8.02 -25.21
CA GLU A 80 10.11 7.44 -26.42
C GLU A 80 9.64 8.51 -27.40
N SER A 81 9.91 8.27 -28.69
CA SER A 81 9.64 9.27 -29.73
C SER A 81 8.15 9.59 -29.93
N TYR A 82 7.25 8.69 -29.51
CA TYR A 82 5.80 8.94 -29.57
C TYR A 82 5.34 9.82 -28.40
N VAL A 83 5.92 9.66 -27.20
CA VAL A 83 5.67 10.52 -26.04
C VAL A 83 6.15 11.93 -26.32
N SER A 84 7.37 12.09 -26.85
CA SER A 84 7.89 13.43 -27.18
C SER A 84 7.04 14.16 -28.23
N LYS A 85 6.50 13.44 -29.21
CA LYS A 85 5.60 14.02 -30.24
C LYS A 85 4.25 14.43 -29.66
N ALA A 86 3.71 13.64 -28.73
CA ALA A 86 2.47 13.99 -28.03
C ALA A 86 2.67 15.23 -27.15
N ALA A 87 3.77 15.28 -26.39
CA ALA A 87 4.13 16.45 -25.58
C ALA A 87 4.32 17.72 -26.41
N ASP A 88 4.97 17.64 -27.58
CA ASP A 88 5.09 18.77 -28.50
C ASP A 88 3.76 19.26 -29.07
N LYS A 89 2.77 18.36 -29.20
CA LYS A 89 1.43 18.70 -29.66
C LYS A 89 0.61 19.36 -28.56
N LEU A 90 0.66 18.80 -27.34
CA LEU A 90 -0.02 19.35 -26.15
C LEU A 90 0.57 20.71 -25.75
N GLY A 91 1.89 20.82 -25.70
CA GLY A 91 2.57 22.08 -25.35
C GLY A 91 2.19 23.26 -26.24
N LYS A 92 1.95 23.02 -27.54
CA LYS A 92 1.44 24.06 -28.45
C LYS A 92 0.03 24.55 -28.08
N LYS A 93 -0.81 23.69 -27.50
CA LYS A 93 -2.15 24.08 -27.01
C LYS A 93 -2.03 24.90 -25.72
N GLU A 94 -1.04 24.59 -24.89
CA GLU A 94 -0.86 25.15 -23.54
C GLU A 94 0.15 26.31 -23.46
N ASP A 95 0.73 26.73 -24.59
CA ASP A 95 1.82 27.73 -24.65
C ASP A 95 3.05 27.34 -23.80
N LYS A 96 3.36 26.04 -23.78
CA LYS A 96 4.50 25.43 -23.07
C LYS A 96 5.33 24.57 -24.03
N SER A 97 6.62 24.40 -23.76
CA SER A 97 7.42 23.47 -24.58
C SER A 97 7.12 22.02 -24.18
N GLY A 98 7.15 21.09 -25.14
CA GLY A 98 6.99 19.66 -24.86
C GLY A 98 8.00 19.13 -23.83
N PRO A 99 9.29 19.51 -23.90
CA PRO A 99 10.28 19.16 -22.87
C PRO A 99 9.91 19.66 -21.47
N ASP A 100 9.45 20.91 -21.32
CA ASP A 100 9.08 21.45 -20.01
C ASP A 100 7.84 20.74 -19.43
N LEU A 101 6.91 20.28 -20.29
CA LEU A 101 5.79 19.45 -19.87
C LEU A 101 6.29 18.12 -19.31
N LEU A 102 7.14 17.42 -20.06
CA LEU A 102 7.67 16.13 -19.65
C LEU A 102 8.53 16.21 -18.37
N GLU A 103 9.30 17.29 -18.20
CA GLU A 103 10.08 17.50 -16.97
C GLU A 103 9.17 17.66 -15.73
N GLU A 104 8.07 18.40 -15.86
CA GLU A 104 7.10 18.58 -14.77
C GLU A 104 6.45 17.25 -14.36
N HIS A 105 6.01 16.44 -15.33
CA HIS A 105 5.41 15.14 -15.05
C HIS A 105 6.43 14.13 -14.50
N ALA A 106 7.70 14.19 -14.92
CA ALA A 106 8.74 13.28 -14.45
C ALA A 106 9.16 13.54 -12.98
N ALA A 107 8.99 14.76 -12.47
CA ALA A 107 9.49 15.15 -11.16
C ALA A 107 8.86 14.35 -10.01
N GLY A 108 7.55 14.07 -10.05
CA GLY A 108 6.87 13.25 -9.04
C GLY A 108 7.14 11.75 -9.19
N ALA A 109 7.41 11.28 -10.41
CA ALA A 109 7.53 9.86 -10.75
C ALA A 109 8.97 9.31 -10.75
N HIS A 110 9.95 10.12 -10.35
CA HIS A 110 11.37 9.76 -10.43
C HIS A 110 11.73 8.53 -9.58
N SER A 111 12.59 7.67 -10.11
CA SER A 111 13.03 6.44 -9.43
C SER A 111 14.39 5.98 -9.95
N GLU A 112 15.26 5.48 -9.06
CA GLU A 112 16.47 4.73 -9.46
C GLU A 112 16.12 3.34 -10.00
N ILE A 113 15.01 2.76 -9.53
CA ILE A 113 14.49 1.48 -9.97
C ILE A 113 13.76 1.72 -11.30
N ALA A 114 14.29 1.16 -12.38
CA ALA A 114 13.70 1.17 -13.71
C ALA A 114 12.81 -0.05 -13.97
N SER A 115 13.04 -1.18 -13.30
CA SER A 115 12.14 -2.34 -13.35
C SER A 115 12.10 -3.14 -12.06
N ILE A 116 10.95 -3.76 -11.82
CA ILE A 116 10.68 -4.67 -10.70
C ILE A 116 10.18 -5.99 -11.27
N THR A 117 10.86 -7.09 -10.93
CA THR A 117 10.39 -8.45 -11.24
C THR A 117 9.92 -9.14 -9.96
N PHE A 118 8.71 -9.69 -10.01
CA PHE A 118 8.08 -10.46 -8.94
C PHE A 118 8.24 -11.95 -9.25
N SER A 119 8.63 -12.74 -8.25
CA SER A 119 8.70 -14.21 -8.34
C SER A 119 8.45 -14.83 -6.97
N GLY A 120 7.20 -15.19 -6.69
CA GLY A 120 6.74 -15.50 -5.33
C GLY A 120 7.09 -14.36 -4.38
N ASP A 121 7.74 -14.68 -3.27
CA ASP A 121 8.13 -13.68 -2.27
C ASP A 121 9.38 -12.86 -2.66
N THR A 122 9.99 -13.13 -3.82
CA THR A 122 11.24 -12.49 -4.24
C THR A 122 10.99 -11.32 -5.18
N LEU A 123 11.62 -10.18 -4.88
CA LEU A 123 11.71 -9.05 -5.79
C LEU A 123 13.12 -8.93 -6.35
N THR A 124 13.23 -8.62 -7.63
CA THR A 124 14.47 -8.18 -8.27
C THR A 124 14.27 -6.76 -8.79
N LEU A 125 15.10 -5.83 -8.31
CA LEU A 125 15.08 -4.42 -8.68
C LEU A 125 16.24 -4.15 -9.63
N LYS A 126 16.01 -3.44 -10.73
CA LYS A 126 17.05 -3.08 -11.69
C LYS A 126 16.99 -1.62 -12.09
N ASP A 127 18.13 -1.08 -12.50
CA ASP A 127 18.24 0.26 -13.09
C ASP A 127 18.02 0.26 -14.61
N ASP A 128 18.13 1.45 -15.22
CA ASP A 128 17.91 1.67 -16.65
C ASP A 128 18.97 1.02 -17.56
N ALA A 129 20.09 0.58 -16.98
CA ALA A 129 21.15 -0.17 -17.64
C ALA A 129 21.02 -1.70 -17.42
N ASP A 130 19.86 -2.16 -16.91
CA ASP A 130 19.57 -3.56 -16.57
C ASP A 130 20.50 -4.14 -15.48
N ARG A 131 21.15 -3.27 -14.69
CA ARG A 131 22.00 -3.69 -13.56
C ARG A 131 21.11 -3.97 -12.36
N GLU A 132 21.37 -5.07 -11.68
CA GLU A 132 20.69 -5.43 -10.43
C GLU A 132 21.05 -4.43 -9.33
N LEU A 133 20.02 -3.76 -8.80
CA LEU A 133 20.11 -2.85 -7.67
C LEU A 133 19.93 -3.60 -6.35
N ALA A 134 18.97 -4.53 -6.32
CA ALA A 134 18.71 -5.38 -5.17
C ALA A 134 17.96 -6.65 -5.60
N LYS A 135 18.17 -7.72 -4.85
CA LYS A 135 17.39 -8.94 -4.97
C LYS A 135 17.25 -9.58 -3.60
N SER A 136 16.02 -9.81 -3.17
CA SER A 136 15.74 -10.45 -1.88
C SER A 136 14.32 -10.97 -1.85
N LYS A 137 14.06 -11.91 -0.93
CA LYS A 137 12.72 -12.10 -0.41
C LYS A 137 12.24 -10.88 0.37
N TYR A 138 10.99 -10.52 0.19
CA TYR A 138 10.37 -9.39 0.87
C TYR A 138 9.16 -9.87 1.67
N ARG A 139 9.19 -9.59 2.98
CA ARG A 139 8.12 -9.98 3.90
C ARG A 139 7.25 -8.78 4.23
N TYR A 140 5.94 -8.94 4.12
CA TYR A 140 4.97 -7.92 4.53
C TYR A 140 5.08 -7.60 6.02
N ILE A 141 5.02 -6.31 6.37
CA ILE A 141 5.18 -5.80 7.74
C ILE A 141 3.96 -5.00 8.21
N LYS A 142 3.45 -4.08 7.40
CA LYS A 142 2.33 -3.19 7.76
C LYS A 142 1.71 -2.53 6.53
N THR A 143 0.52 -1.95 6.71
CA THR A 143 -0.09 -1.04 5.73
C THR A 143 0.07 0.42 6.18
N LEU A 144 0.42 1.32 5.25
CA LEU A 144 0.39 2.77 5.40
C LEU A 144 -0.81 3.38 4.67
N GLY A 145 -1.23 4.58 5.06
CA GLY A 145 -2.25 5.33 4.30
C GLY A 145 -3.70 4.89 4.48
N LYS A 146 -4.04 4.10 5.51
CA LYS A 146 -5.44 3.67 5.73
C LYS A 146 -6.40 4.87 5.78
N GLY A 147 -7.35 4.90 4.85
CA GLY A 147 -8.40 5.93 4.77
C GLY A 147 -7.96 7.28 4.19
N VAL A 148 -6.83 7.36 3.48
CA VAL A 148 -6.40 8.57 2.77
C VAL A 148 -6.80 8.54 1.30
N GLU A 149 -6.91 9.73 0.69
CA GLU A 149 -7.40 9.93 -0.68
C GLU A 149 -6.55 9.24 -1.76
N HIS A 150 -5.28 8.96 -1.46
CA HIS A 150 -4.30 8.40 -2.41
C HIS A 150 -3.94 6.93 -2.17
N GLY A 151 -4.81 6.18 -1.49
CA GLY A 151 -4.71 4.73 -1.38
C GLY A 151 -3.80 4.20 -0.25
N GLU A 152 -3.87 2.89 -0.06
CA GLU A 152 -3.12 2.17 0.96
C GLU A 152 -1.86 1.55 0.38
N PHE A 153 -0.75 1.64 1.11
CA PHE A 153 0.52 1.02 0.72
C PHE A 153 0.85 -0.17 1.62
N ALA A 154 1.09 -1.34 1.04
CA ALA A 154 1.65 -2.48 1.73
C ALA A 154 3.18 -2.32 1.85
N VAL A 155 3.70 -2.32 3.08
CA VAL A 155 5.13 -2.21 3.36
C VAL A 155 5.74 -3.58 3.53
N PHE A 156 6.80 -3.84 2.79
CA PHE A 156 7.60 -5.05 2.82
C PHE A 156 9.03 -4.75 3.26
N GLU A 157 9.65 -5.71 3.94
CA GLU A 157 11.04 -5.66 4.38
C GLU A 157 11.86 -6.75 3.69
N ALA A 158 13.02 -6.40 3.16
CA ALA A 158 13.97 -7.36 2.60
C ALA A 158 14.49 -8.32 3.70
N GLU A 159 14.50 -9.62 3.44
CA GLU A 159 15.00 -10.63 4.37
C GLU A 159 16.52 -10.84 4.26
N GLU A 160 17.11 -10.43 3.14
CA GLU A 160 18.54 -10.55 2.83
C GLU A 160 19.24 -9.18 2.86
N GLU A 161 20.57 -9.21 2.76
CA GLU A 161 21.37 -7.98 2.65
C GLU A 161 21.18 -7.37 1.25
N VAL A 162 20.66 -6.14 1.23
CA VAL A 162 20.46 -5.30 0.05
C VAL A 162 21.02 -3.91 0.36
N PRO A 163 21.29 -3.06 -0.65
CA PRO A 163 21.61 -1.66 -0.39
C PRO A 163 20.54 -1.03 0.51
N GLU A 164 20.98 -0.28 1.54
CA GLU A 164 20.11 0.14 2.64
C GLU A 164 18.85 0.86 2.15
N GLN A 165 18.93 1.66 1.08
CA GLN A 165 17.78 2.38 0.53
C GLN A 165 16.64 1.48 0.05
N PHE A 166 16.91 0.20 -0.24
CA PHE A 166 15.91 -0.79 -0.67
C PHE A 166 15.49 -1.75 0.45
N LYS A 167 15.89 -1.48 1.70
CA LYS A 167 15.54 -2.34 2.84
C LYS A 167 14.03 -2.45 3.04
N TYR A 168 13.30 -1.35 2.87
CA TYR A 168 11.84 -1.30 2.95
C TYR A 168 11.27 -0.82 1.61
N LEU A 169 10.24 -1.52 1.13
CA LEU A 169 9.46 -1.14 -0.04
C LEU A 169 8.00 -0.95 0.37
N ALA A 170 7.38 0.16 0.00
CA ALA A 170 5.95 0.38 0.15
C ALA A 170 5.31 0.30 -1.24
N LEU A 171 4.39 -0.63 -1.45
CA LEU A 171 3.75 -0.87 -2.74
C LEU A 171 2.24 -0.64 -2.61
N MET A 172 1.69 0.19 -3.49
CA MET A 172 0.24 0.27 -3.67
C MET A 172 -0.24 -0.92 -4.50
N GLU A 173 -1.46 -1.40 -4.25
CA GLU A 173 -2.06 -2.44 -5.09
C GLU A 173 -2.13 -1.94 -6.56
N PRO A 174 -1.88 -2.80 -7.55
CA PRO A 174 -2.06 -2.44 -8.93
C PRO A 174 -3.50 -1.99 -9.23
N HIS A 175 -3.62 -0.92 -10.00
CA HIS A 175 -4.88 -0.31 -10.38
C HIS A 175 -4.82 0.18 -11.83
N GLY A 176 -6.00 0.46 -12.40
CA GLY A 176 -6.17 0.84 -13.80
C GLY A 176 -7.58 0.51 -14.30
N GLY A 177 -8.16 1.38 -15.12
CA GLY A 177 -9.50 1.26 -15.68
C GLY A 177 -9.55 0.86 -17.16
N GLU A 178 -10.75 0.81 -17.73
CA GLU A 178 -10.93 0.62 -19.17
C GLU A 178 -10.41 1.86 -19.92
N GLY A 179 -9.29 1.72 -20.61
CA GLY A 179 -8.63 2.82 -21.34
C GLY A 179 -7.39 3.38 -20.65
N ASP A 180 -7.18 3.05 -19.38
CA ASP A 180 -6.00 3.45 -18.61
C ASP A 180 -4.94 2.35 -18.63
N ILE A 181 -3.74 2.70 -18.21
CA ILE A 181 -2.66 1.75 -18.00
C ILE A 181 -2.84 1.04 -16.66
N THR A 182 -2.62 -0.28 -16.63
CA THR A 182 -2.46 -0.97 -15.34
C THR A 182 -1.12 -0.56 -14.75
N HIS A 183 -1.14 -0.02 -13.54
CA HIS A 183 0.04 0.48 -12.86
C HIS A 183 -0.07 0.42 -11.33
N PHE A 184 1.04 0.66 -10.64
CA PHE A 184 1.06 0.90 -9.20
C PHE A 184 2.12 1.92 -8.82
N HIS A 185 2.00 2.45 -7.60
CA HIS A 185 3.03 3.30 -7.01
C HIS A 185 3.92 2.52 -6.05
N ALA A 186 5.22 2.82 -6.06
CA ALA A 186 6.18 2.24 -5.14
C ALA A 186 7.02 3.31 -4.45
N ARG A 187 7.37 3.10 -3.19
CA ARG A 187 8.34 3.92 -2.44
C ARG A 187 9.35 3.01 -1.79
N TYR A 188 10.54 3.53 -1.50
CA TYR A 188 11.59 2.76 -0.85
C TYR A 188 12.39 3.60 0.13
N ALA A 189 12.84 2.98 1.21
CA ALA A 189 13.62 3.63 2.24
C ALA A 189 14.47 2.65 3.05
N LYS A 190 15.43 3.23 3.79
CA LYS A 190 16.30 2.51 4.71
C LYS A 190 15.70 2.16 6.07
N ALA A 191 14.60 2.82 6.45
CA ALA A 191 13.95 2.64 7.74
C ALA A 191 12.44 2.58 7.56
N ILE A 192 11.77 1.84 8.44
CA ILE A 192 10.32 1.58 8.38
C ILE A 192 9.46 2.81 8.72
N ASP A 193 10.05 3.78 9.40
CA ASP A 193 9.47 5.08 9.81
C ASP A 193 10.07 6.25 9.01
N ALA A 194 10.72 5.95 7.89
CA ALA A 194 11.31 6.97 7.03
C ALA A 194 10.21 7.80 6.34
N PRO A 195 10.33 9.15 6.33
CA PRO A 195 9.33 10.02 5.73
C PRO A 195 9.11 9.75 4.23
N GLU A 196 10.11 9.21 3.53
CA GLU A 196 10.03 8.84 2.12
C GLU A 196 8.94 7.79 1.82
N LEU A 197 8.55 6.96 2.81
CA LEU A 197 7.45 6.00 2.64
C LEU A 197 6.06 6.66 2.72
N GLU A 198 5.98 7.84 3.32
CA GLU A 198 4.75 8.63 3.51
C GLU A 198 4.74 9.91 2.67
N ASP A 199 5.77 10.12 1.84
CA ASP A 199 5.95 11.33 1.05
C ASP A 199 4.82 11.50 0.02
N GLY A 200 3.95 12.48 0.26
CA GLY A 200 2.81 12.80 -0.59
C GLY A 200 3.17 13.47 -1.91
N ASP A 201 4.43 13.84 -2.15
CA ASP A 201 4.90 14.46 -3.39
C ASP A 201 5.71 13.47 -4.26
N TRP A 202 6.14 12.35 -3.69
CA TRP A 202 6.91 11.31 -4.38
C TRP A 202 6.07 10.08 -4.71
N TRP A 203 5.84 9.87 -6.01
CA TRP A 203 4.96 8.85 -6.59
C TRP A 203 5.64 8.07 -7.73
N PRO A 204 6.72 7.32 -7.49
CA PRO A 204 7.26 6.42 -8.52
C PRO A 204 6.18 5.51 -9.08
N VAL A 205 5.98 5.56 -10.39
CA VAL A 205 4.95 4.79 -11.08
C VAL A 205 5.60 3.62 -11.82
N PHE A 206 5.05 2.42 -11.62
CA PHE A 206 5.43 1.20 -12.30
C PHE A 206 4.25 0.68 -13.10
N VAL A 207 4.46 0.49 -14.39
CA VAL A 207 3.41 0.16 -15.35
C VAL A 207 3.62 -1.20 -15.98
N ASP A 208 2.52 -1.79 -16.44
CA ASP A 208 2.54 -3.01 -17.24
C ASP A 208 3.38 -2.77 -18.53
N PRO A 209 4.42 -3.57 -18.81
CA PRO A 209 5.27 -3.37 -19.97
C PRO A 209 4.55 -3.59 -21.31
N ASP A 210 3.40 -4.26 -21.33
CA ASP A 210 2.62 -4.54 -22.54
C ASP A 210 1.62 -3.42 -22.91
N SER A 211 1.71 -2.29 -22.21
CA SER A 211 0.86 -1.12 -22.41
C SER A 211 0.99 -0.52 -23.81
N THR A 212 -0.13 -0.06 -24.36
CA THR A 212 -0.16 0.58 -25.67
C THR A 212 0.44 1.99 -25.62
N GLN A 213 0.89 2.51 -26.77
CA GLN A 213 1.42 3.88 -26.86
C GLN A 213 0.39 4.91 -26.40
N ASP A 214 -0.90 4.71 -26.72
CA ASP A 214 -1.98 5.63 -26.35
C ASP A 214 -2.20 5.62 -24.83
N GLN A 215 -2.17 4.46 -24.18
CA GLN A 215 -2.25 4.36 -22.71
C GLN A 215 -1.07 5.03 -22.02
N VAL A 216 0.15 4.85 -22.54
CA VAL A 216 1.34 5.50 -21.99
C VAL A 216 1.29 7.01 -22.17
N ILE A 217 0.84 7.50 -23.33
CA ILE A 217 0.64 8.94 -23.57
C ILE A 217 -0.39 9.50 -22.59
N HIS A 218 -1.54 8.82 -22.45
CA HIS A 218 -2.59 9.21 -21.52
C HIS A 218 -2.03 9.29 -20.10
N GLU A 219 -1.34 8.26 -19.62
CA GLU A 219 -0.79 8.25 -18.26
C GLU A 219 0.20 9.40 -18.01
N ILE A 220 1.06 9.71 -18.98
CA ILE A 220 2.10 10.74 -18.81
C ILE A 220 1.54 12.15 -18.96
N LEU A 221 0.63 12.38 -19.91
CA LEU A 221 0.21 13.73 -20.34
C LEU A 221 -1.27 14.04 -20.05
N GLY A 222 -2.05 13.07 -19.56
CA GLY A 222 -3.49 13.16 -19.40
C GLY A 222 -4.27 12.96 -20.70
N GLU A 223 -5.60 13.10 -20.64
CA GLU A 223 -6.47 13.03 -21.82
C GLU A 223 -6.17 14.16 -22.82
N GLU A 224 -5.89 13.81 -24.08
CA GLU A 224 -5.90 14.79 -25.17
C GLU A 224 -7.35 15.13 -25.56
N GLU A 225 -7.95 16.18 -24.99
CA GLU A 225 -9.19 16.79 -25.55
C GLU A 225 -8.94 17.46 -26.92
#